data_AF-A0A973AQ72-F1
#
_entry.id   AF-A0A973AQ72-F1
#
_cell.length_a   1.000
_cell.length_b   1.000
_cell.length_c   1.000
_cell.angle_alpha   90.00
_cell.angle_beta   90.00
_cell.angle_gamma   90.00
#
_symmetry.space_group_name_H-M   'P 1'
#
loop_
_entity.id
_entity.type
_entity.pdbx_description
1 polymer ?
#
loop_
_entity_poly.entity_id
_entity_poly.type
_entity_poly.pdbx_seq_one_letter_code
_entity_poly.pdbx_strand_id
1 'polypeptide(L)'
;MVRPYGIELRQRVVDAIDGGMSARAAAARFSVAPSSAIKWHQQWRAEGSLEPARQGQPPGSKLDAHEAFILGLVSADKDIALHEIAEHLLAERGVRACAATVWYFFTKRGLTHKKRPGTRPSKSARTS
;
A
#
# COMPACT_ATOMS: atom_id res chain seq x y z
N MET A 1 6.02 13.80 -8.02
CA MET A 1 4.56 13.57 -7.85
C MET A 1 3.94 14.87 -7.37
N VAL A 2 2.83 15.30 -7.97
CA VAL A 2 2.16 16.57 -7.59
C VAL A 2 1.38 16.34 -6.30
N ARG A 3 1.66 17.15 -5.27
CA ARG A 3 0.94 17.07 -4.00
C ARG A 3 -0.48 17.64 -4.14
N PRO A 4 -1.49 17.01 -3.53
CA PRO A 4 -2.83 17.57 -3.52
C PRO A 4 -2.86 18.87 -2.69
N TYR A 5 -3.76 19.78 -3.05
CA TYR A 5 -4.08 20.92 -2.19
C TYR A 5 -4.64 20.45 -0.84
N GLY A 6 -4.27 21.15 0.23
CA GLY A 6 -4.74 20.87 1.58
C GLY A 6 -6.25 21.03 1.74
N ILE A 7 -6.81 20.29 2.70
CA ILE A 7 -8.27 20.22 2.95
C ILE A 7 -8.84 21.59 3.29
N GLU A 8 -8.14 22.37 4.11
CA GLU A 8 -8.56 23.73 4.49
C GLU A 8 -8.84 24.63 3.28
N LEU A 9 -8.00 24.57 2.25
CA LEU A 9 -8.21 25.36 1.03
C LEU A 9 -9.45 24.88 0.27
N ARG A 10 -9.64 23.56 0.19
CA ARG A 10 -10.79 22.97 -0.49
C ARG A 10 -12.08 23.34 0.23
N GLN A 11 -12.08 23.28 1.56
CA GLN A 11 -13.23 23.61 2.41
C GLN A 11 -13.64 25.06 2.19
N ARG A 12 -12.69 26.01 2.27
CA ARG A 12 -12.98 27.43 2.04
C ARG A 12 -13.54 27.72 0.64
N VAL A 13 -13.07 26.99 -0.38
CA VAL A 13 -13.60 27.11 -1.74
C VAL A 13 -15.04 26.60 -1.81
N VAL A 14 -15.31 25.44 -1.21
CA VAL A 14 -16.65 24.86 -1.17
C VAL A 14 -17.62 25.73 -0.37
N ASP A 15 -17.23 26.21 0.81
CA ASP A 15 -18.05 27.09 1.64
C ASP A 15 -18.43 28.37 0.90
N ALA A 16 -17.50 28.92 0.11
CA ALA A 16 -17.78 30.10 -0.70
C ALA A 16 -18.81 29.80 -1.81
N ILE A 17 -18.76 28.62 -2.42
CA ILE A 17 -19.70 28.18 -3.46
C ILE A 17 -21.08 27.92 -2.84
N ASP A 18 -21.14 27.18 -1.74
CA ASP A 18 -22.39 26.92 -1.00
C ASP A 18 -22.98 28.21 -0.41
N GLY A 19 -22.14 29.20 -0.10
CA GLY A 19 -22.53 30.57 0.24
C GLY A 19 -23.01 31.44 -0.94
N GLY A 20 -23.16 30.87 -2.14
CA GLY A 20 -23.76 31.51 -3.31
C GLY A 20 -22.78 32.04 -4.36
N MET A 21 -21.47 31.86 -4.19
CA MET A 21 -20.51 32.22 -5.25
C MET A 21 -20.55 31.19 -6.40
N SER A 22 -20.34 31.65 -7.64
CA SER A 22 -20.06 30.71 -8.72
C SER A 22 -18.69 30.04 -8.50
N ALA A 23 -18.54 28.80 -8.98
CA ALA A 23 -17.27 28.06 -8.88
C ALA A 23 -16.08 28.81 -9.52
N ARG A 24 -16.32 29.58 -10.60
CA ARG A 24 -15.28 30.42 -11.22
C ARG A 24 -14.89 31.60 -10.32
N ALA A 25 -15.87 32.25 -9.69
CA ALA A 25 -15.61 33.37 -8.78
C ALA A 25 -14.85 32.90 -7.53
N ALA A 26 -15.25 31.76 -6.95
CA ALA A 26 -14.51 31.14 -5.85
C ALA A 26 -13.08 30.76 -6.27
N ALA A 27 -12.90 30.15 -7.43
CA ALA A 27 -11.58 29.82 -7.95
C ALA A 27 -10.65 31.04 -8.10
N ALA A 28 -11.18 32.15 -8.64
CA ALA A 28 -10.43 33.40 -8.74
C ALA A 28 -10.06 33.97 -7.36
N ARG A 29 -10.99 33.97 -6.42
CA ARG A 29 -10.79 34.45 -5.04
C ARG A 29 -9.68 33.69 -4.31
N PHE A 30 -9.61 32.38 -4.49
CA PHE A 30 -8.64 31.51 -3.81
C PHE A 30 -7.42 31.14 -4.67
N SER A 31 -7.25 31.78 -5.82
CA SER A 31 -6.12 31.57 -6.74
C SER A 31 -5.92 30.10 -7.14
N VAL A 32 -7.02 29.38 -7.38
CA VAL A 32 -7.02 28.00 -7.88
C VAL A 32 -7.60 27.91 -9.28
N ALA A 33 -7.30 26.84 -10.00
CA ALA A 33 -7.91 26.62 -11.31
C ALA A 33 -9.43 26.40 -11.20
N PRO A 34 -10.27 26.99 -12.08
CA PRO A 34 -11.73 26.80 -12.05
C PRO A 34 -12.16 25.33 -12.09
N SER A 35 -11.43 24.50 -12.84
CA SER A 35 -11.68 23.05 -12.92
C SER A 35 -11.45 22.33 -11.58
N SER A 36 -10.55 22.84 -10.73
CA SER A 36 -10.30 22.28 -9.39
C SER A 36 -11.45 22.62 -8.44
N ALA A 37 -11.89 23.88 -8.43
CA ALA A 37 -13.03 24.32 -7.62
C ALA A 37 -14.32 23.55 -7.98
N ILE A 38 -14.58 23.35 -9.29
CA ILE A 38 -15.72 22.54 -9.76
C ILE A 38 -15.61 21.10 -9.25
N LYS A 39 -14.45 20.46 -9.38
CA LYS A 39 -14.24 19.07 -8.93
C LYS A 39 -14.42 18.93 -7.42
N TRP A 40 -13.90 19.87 -6.62
CA TRP A 40 -14.08 19.83 -5.16
C TRP A 40 -15.54 19.98 -4.75
N HIS A 41 -16.27 20.90 -5.39
CA HIS A 41 -17.70 21.07 -5.11
C HIS A 41 -18.51 19.83 -5.51
N GLN A 42 -18.21 19.22 -6.67
CA GLN A 42 -18.83 17.97 -7.10
C GLN A 42 -18.56 16.83 -6.12
N GLN A 43 -17.30 16.65 -5.68
CA GLN A 43 -16.93 15.64 -4.70
C GLN A 43 -17.67 15.85 -3.37
N TRP A 44 -17.71 17.10 -2.89
CA TRP A 44 -18.45 17.46 -1.67
C TRP A 44 -19.94 17.11 -1.78
N ARG A 45 -20.59 17.45 -2.89
CA ARG A 45 -22.01 17.16 -3.11
C ARG A 45 -22.32 15.67 -3.24
N ALA A 46 -21.37 14.88 -3.75
CA ALA A 46 -21.55 13.45 -3.97
C ALA A 46 -21.22 12.61 -2.72
N GLU A 47 -20.13 12.93 -2.04
CA GLU A 47 -19.54 12.09 -0.98
C GLU A 47 -19.55 12.74 0.40
N GLY A 48 -19.79 14.06 0.50
CA GLY A 48 -19.65 14.81 1.76
C GLY A 48 -18.20 14.86 2.27
N SER A 49 -17.22 14.60 1.41
CA SER A 49 -15.80 14.58 1.75
C SER A 49 -14.98 15.44 0.80
N LEU A 50 -13.95 16.09 1.35
CA LEU A 50 -12.94 16.84 0.60
C LEU A 50 -11.55 16.23 0.68
N GLU A 51 -11.45 15.06 1.31
CA GLU A 51 -10.22 14.30 1.39
C GLU A 51 -9.70 14.02 -0.03
N PRO A 52 -8.42 14.31 -0.31
CA PRO A 52 -7.82 13.88 -1.55
C PRO A 52 -7.88 12.35 -1.66
N ALA A 53 -8.27 11.88 -2.84
CA ALA A 53 -8.13 10.47 -3.17
C ALA A 53 -6.68 10.02 -2.96
N ARG A 54 -6.53 8.78 -2.47
CA ARG A 54 -5.22 8.17 -2.26
C ARG A 54 -4.40 8.26 -3.54
N GLN A 55 -3.23 8.88 -3.45
CA GLN A 55 -2.26 8.93 -4.54
C GLN A 55 -1.37 7.68 -4.52
N GLY A 56 -0.96 7.22 -5.70
CA GLY A 56 -0.04 6.09 -5.85
C GLY A 56 -0.74 4.74 -5.96
N GLN A 57 0.08 3.67 -6.01
CA GLN A 57 -0.40 2.31 -6.15
C GLN A 57 -1.17 1.87 -4.89
N PRO A 58 -2.30 1.15 -5.05
CA PRO A 58 -2.98 0.49 -3.93
C PRO A 58 -2.01 -0.40 -3.13
N PRO A 59 -2.28 -0.62 -1.84
CA PRO A 59 -1.41 -1.44 -1.02
C PRO A 59 -1.68 -2.91 -1.37
N GLY A 60 -0.64 -3.66 -1.71
CA GLY A 60 -0.85 -5.07 -2.02
C GLY A 60 0.20 -5.62 -2.96
N SER A 61 0.27 -6.94 -3.00
CA SER A 61 0.95 -7.70 -4.01
C SER A 61 -0.07 -8.60 -4.69
N LYS A 62 0.10 -8.88 -5.98
CA LYS A 62 -0.65 -9.95 -6.65
C LYS A 62 -0.46 -11.32 -5.98
N LEU A 63 0.57 -11.48 -5.16
CA LEU A 63 0.81 -12.66 -4.35
C LEU A 63 -0.09 -12.76 -3.11
N ASP A 64 -0.74 -11.67 -2.70
CA ASP A 64 -1.60 -11.67 -1.50
C ASP A 64 -2.79 -12.64 -1.69
N ALA A 65 -3.31 -12.80 -2.91
CA ALA A 65 -4.35 -13.79 -3.23
C ALA A 65 -3.86 -15.25 -3.19
N HIS A 66 -2.53 -15.47 -3.19
CA HIS A 66 -1.89 -16.80 -3.19
C HIS A 66 -1.15 -17.08 -1.89
N GLU A 67 -1.47 -16.35 -0.82
CA GLU A 67 -0.77 -16.46 0.46
C GLU A 67 -0.79 -17.88 1.02
N ALA A 68 -1.95 -18.52 1.09
CA ALA A 68 -2.07 -19.88 1.60
C ALA A 68 -1.22 -20.89 0.79
N PHE A 69 -1.11 -20.69 -0.52
CA PHE A 69 -0.29 -21.52 -1.38
C PHE A 69 1.20 -21.32 -1.10
N ILE A 70 1.67 -20.06 -1.04
CA ILE A 70 3.08 -19.74 -0.77
C ILE A 70 3.50 -20.25 0.62
N LEU A 71 2.66 -20.05 1.65
CA LEU A 71 2.94 -20.54 3.00
C LEU A 71 2.87 -22.07 3.08
N GLY A 72 2.04 -22.71 2.26
CA GLY A 72 1.99 -24.17 2.11
C GLY A 72 3.31 -24.74 1.59
N LEU A 73 3.91 -24.12 0.56
CA LEU A 73 5.21 -24.53 0.02
C LEU A 73 6.31 -24.45 1.09
N VAL A 74 6.37 -23.35 1.84
CA VAL A 74 7.34 -23.17 2.94
C VAL A 74 7.11 -24.14 4.09
N SER A 75 5.86 -24.56 4.32
CA SER A 75 5.54 -25.54 5.36
C SER A 75 5.94 -26.95 4.95
N ALA A 76 5.83 -27.29 3.66
CA ALA A 76 6.25 -28.57 3.10
C ALA A 76 7.78 -28.68 3.03
N ASP A 77 8.46 -27.60 2.63
CA ASP A 77 9.92 -27.50 2.59
C ASP A 77 10.37 -26.14 3.14
N LYS A 78 11.09 -26.16 4.26
CA LYS A 78 11.57 -24.94 4.93
C LYS A 78 12.78 -24.32 4.24
N ASP A 79 13.49 -25.09 3.43
CA ASP A 79 14.70 -24.66 2.72
C ASP A 79 14.41 -24.25 1.26
N ILE A 80 13.13 -24.27 0.85
CA ILE A 80 12.71 -23.86 -0.49
C ILE A 80 13.19 -22.45 -0.83
N ALA A 81 13.84 -22.34 -1.98
CA ALA A 81 14.39 -21.10 -2.47
C ALA A 81 13.31 -20.19 -3.06
N LEU A 82 13.56 -18.88 -3.03
CA LEU A 82 12.60 -17.88 -3.54
C LEU A 82 12.30 -18.01 -5.04
N HIS A 83 13.25 -18.52 -5.82
CA HIS A 83 13.06 -18.74 -7.26
C HIS A 83 12.20 -19.98 -7.52
N GLU A 84 12.36 -21.05 -6.73
CA GLU A 84 11.52 -22.24 -6.78
C GLU A 84 10.06 -21.87 -6.44
N ILE A 85 9.83 -21.06 -5.39
CA ILE A 85 8.49 -20.54 -5.09
C ILE A 85 7.91 -19.77 -6.30
N ALA A 86 8.72 -18.99 -7.01
CA ALA A 86 8.27 -18.26 -8.19
C ALA A 86 7.94 -19.20 -9.37
N GLU A 87 8.66 -20.30 -9.53
CA GLU A 87 8.36 -21.35 -10.51
C GLU A 87 7.06 -22.08 -10.18
N HIS A 88 6.85 -22.47 -8.92
CA HIS A 88 5.58 -23.05 -8.45
C HIS A 88 4.39 -22.10 -8.66
N LEU A 89 4.56 -20.80 -8.38
CA LEU A 89 3.53 -19.80 -8.64
C LEU A 89 3.17 -19.71 -10.13
N LEU A 90 4.16 -19.82 -11.02
CA LEU A 90 3.91 -19.82 -12.46
C LEU A 90 3.22 -21.11 -12.90
N ALA A 91 3.71 -22.27 -12.45
CA ALA A 91 3.24 -23.58 -12.87
C ALA A 91 1.81 -23.90 -12.36
N GLU A 92 1.53 -23.62 -11.09
CA GLU A 92 0.29 -24.07 -10.43
C GLU A 92 -0.77 -22.97 -10.33
N ARG A 93 -0.35 -21.69 -10.33
CA ARG A 93 -1.25 -20.54 -10.18
C ARG A 93 -1.27 -19.61 -11.40
N GLY A 94 -0.41 -19.83 -12.40
CA GLY A 94 -0.30 -18.95 -13.56
C GLY A 94 0.25 -17.56 -13.24
N VAL A 95 0.82 -17.35 -12.04
CA VAL A 95 1.28 -16.04 -11.58
C VAL A 95 2.78 -15.91 -11.76
N ARG A 96 3.18 -15.09 -12.73
CA ARG A 96 4.59 -14.75 -12.93
C ARG A 96 5.09 -13.81 -11.83
N ALA A 97 6.05 -14.24 -11.02
CA ALA A 97 6.75 -13.38 -10.05
C ALA A 97 8.26 -13.55 -10.21
N CYS A 98 9.04 -12.54 -9.83
CA CYS A 98 10.49 -12.69 -9.65
C CYS A 98 10.80 -12.98 -8.18
N ALA A 99 11.98 -13.52 -7.89
CA ALA A 99 12.41 -13.82 -6.52
C ALA A 99 12.32 -12.60 -5.58
N ALA A 100 12.59 -11.38 -6.09
CA ALA A 100 12.43 -10.15 -5.31
C ALA A 100 10.97 -9.89 -4.90
N THR A 101 10.00 -10.19 -5.75
CA THR A 101 8.56 -10.04 -5.43
C THR A 101 8.15 -11.00 -4.32
N VAL A 102 8.65 -12.23 -4.37
CA VAL A 102 8.43 -13.25 -3.33
C VAL A 102 9.12 -12.82 -2.02
N TRP A 103 10.34 -12.27 -2.10
CA TRP A 103 11.02 -11.70 -0.94
C TRP A 103 10.22 -10.55 -0.29
N TYR A 104 9.71 -9.60 -1.09
CA TYR A 104 8.85 -8.52 -0.59
C TYR A 104 7.56 -9.03 0.06
N PHE A 105 7.00 -10.13 -0.46
CA PHE A 105 5.84 -10.79 0.14
C PHE A 105 6.13 -11.26 1.58
N PHE A 106 7.29 -11.89 1.81
CA PHE A 106 7.70 -12.36 3.14
C PHE A 106 8.07 -11.22 4.08
N THR A 107 8.84 -10.24 3.61
CA THR A 107 9.28 -9.10 4.45
C THR A 107 8.10 -8.26 4.91
N LYS A 108 7.10 -8.03 4.06
CA LYS A 108 5.85 -7.32 4.43
C LYS A 108 5.07 -8.03 5.54
N ARG A 109 5.24 -9.35 5.70
CA ARG A 109 4.60 -10.19 6.72
C ARG A 109 5.48 -10.47 7.94
N GLY A 110 6.67 -9.84 8.01
CA GLY A 110 7.62 -10.07 9.10
C GLY A 110 8.26 -11.46 9.10
N LEU A 111 8.11 -12.23 8.02
CA LEU A 111 8.71 -13.55 7.88
C LEU A 111 10.15 -13.40 7.39
N THR A 112 11.10 -13.71 8.26
CA THR A 112 12.54 -13.64 7.94
C THR A 112 13.19 -15.01 8.05
N HIS A 113 14.03 -15.34 7.07
CA HIS A 113 14.88 -16.52 7.17
C HIS A 113 15.87 -16.38 8.33
N LYS A 114 15.95 -17.40 9.17
CA LYS A 114 16.87 -17.43 10.31
C LYS A 114 18.30 -17.58 9.79
N LYS A 115 19.13 -16.55 9.97
CA LYS A 115 20.52 -16.54 9.46
C LYS A 115 21.53 -17.35 10.27
N ARG A 116 21.22 -17.69 11.53
CA ARG A 116 22.13 -18.42 12.42
C ARG A 116 21.60 -19.81 12.73
N PRO A 117 22.40 -20.87 12.54
CA PRO A 117 22.06 -22.20 13.04
C PRO A 117 21.81 -22.12 14.55
N GLY A 118 20.91 -22.95 15.07
CA GLY A 118 20.82 -23.13 16.53
C GLY A 118 22.13 -23.75 17.02
N THR A 119 22.94 -22.98 17.75
CA THR A 119 24.10 -23.52 18.44
C THR A 119 23.67 -24.23 19.72
N ARG A 120 24.40 -25.28 20.13
CA ARG A 120 24.18 -25.88 21.44
C ARG A 120 24.38 -24.81 22.52
N PRO A 121 23.52 -24.75 23.56
CA PRO A 121 23.76 -23.90 24.72
C PRO A 121 25.16 -24.16 25.28
N SER A 122 25.87 -23.11 25.71
CA SER A 122 27.11 -23.30 26.46
C SER A 122 26.81 -24.13 27.71
N LYS A 123 27.67 -25.11 28.02
CA LYS A 123 27.56 -25.83 29.29
C LYS A 123 27.64 -24.81 30.42
N SER A 124 26.57 -24.65 31.18
CA SER A 124 26.62 -23.96 32.47
C SER A 124 27.40 -24.86 33.43
N ALA A 125 28.71 -24.60 33.57
CA ALA A 125 29.44 -25.14 34.70
C ALA A 125 28.88 -24.51 35.98
N ARG A 126 28.62 -25.33 36.99
CA ARG A 126 28.19 -24.86 38.32
C ARG A 126 29.35 -24.08 38.93
N THR A 127 29.17 -22.77 39.11
CA THR A 127 30.10 -21.94 39.89
C THR A 127 30.02 -22.39 41.35
N SER A 128 31.15 -22.85 41.90
CA SER A 128 31.34 -23.09 43.34
C SER A 128 31.55 -21.77 44.08
#